data_AF-A0A3S1F726-F1
#
_entry.id   AF-A0A3S1F726-F1
#
_cell.length_a   1.000
_cell.length_b   1.000
_cell.length_c   1.000
_cell.angle_alpha   90.00
_cell.angle_beta   90.00
_cell.angle_gamma   90.00
#
_symmetry.space_group_name_H-M   'P 1'
#
loop_
_entity.id
_entity.type
_entity.pdbx_description
1 polymer ?
#
loop_
_entity_poly.entity_id
_entity_poly.type
_entity_poly.pdbx_seq_one_letter_code
_entity_poly.pdbx_strand_id
1 'polypeptide(L)'
;MAVPSEMKALLLVGDGYTRTPSGSVLEATEPYLEPGNIAVPTPGPTQVLIKVNLASINPSDIAFIKGQYGQPRAKGQPAGFEGVGIVVASGDEPYPKSLIGKRVAFATGVSNWGSWADYAVAEADVCIPLLDTVRDEDGAAMIVNPLTALAMFDVVKEEGGKAFVMTAGASQLCKLIIGLANGEGFRPIVTVRRDDQIAALKSLGAAHVLNEKAPDFKAALREVVKAEQPRIFLDAVTGPLASAIFDIMPKRSRWIIYGRLDPEATVIREP
;
A
#
# COMPACT_ATOMS: atom_id res chain seq x y z
N MET A 1 -21.67 -18.26 15.86
CA MET A 1 -20.90 -18.16 17.13
C MET A 1 -21.37 -16.91 17.87
N ALA A 2 -21.38 -16.91 19.20
CA ALA A 2 -21.69 -15.69 19.96
C ALA A 2 -20.54 -14.69 19.77
N VAL A 3 -20.87 -13.46 19.36
CA VAL A 3 -19.91 -12.35 19.27
C VAL A 3 -19.70 -11.78 20.68
N PRO A 4 -18.44 -11.61 21.16
CA PRO A 4 -18.19 -11.04 22.48
C PRO A 4 -18.60 -9.56 22.52
N SER A 5 -18.86 -9.02 23.71
CA SER A 5 -19.16 -7.60 23.89
C SER A 5 -17.92 -6.71 23.83
N GLU A 6 -16.73 -7.27 24.09
CA GLU A 6 -15.45 -6.57 24.10
C GLU A 6 -14.38 -7.28 23.26
N MET A 7 -13.39 -6.53 22.80
CA MET A 7 -12.25 -7.00 22.01
C MET A 7 -10.97 -6.22 22.28
N LYS A 8 -9.83 -6.84 22.02
CA LYS A 8 -8.54 -6.17 22.01
C LYS A 8 -8.30 -5.47 20.68
N ALA A 9 -7.63 -4.32 20.74
CA ALA A 9 -7.25 -3.54 19.56
C ALA A 9 -6.03 -2.64 19.80
N LEU A 10 -5.39 -2.23 18.70
CA LEU A 10 -4.40 -1.15 18.69
C LEU A 10 -5.11 0.16 18.33
N LEU A 11 -5.34 1.00 19.34
CA LEU A 11 -6.18 2.18 19.26
C LEU A 11 -5.38 3.41 18.84
N LEU A 12 -5.94 4.23 17.95
CA LEU A 12 -5.36 5.50 17.52
C LEU A 12 -5.29 6.49 18.70
N VAL A 13 -4.07 6.93 19.04
CA VAL A 13 -3.83 7.97 20.05
C VAL A 13 -4.22 9.36 19.54
N GLY A 14 -3.92 9.63 18.27
CA GLY A 14 -4.18 10.89 17.61
C GLY A 14 -5.54 10.97 16.92
N ASP A 15 -6.10 12.18 16.86
CA ASP A 15 -7.32 12.50 16.12
C ASP A 15 -6.99 13.30 14.85
N GLY A 16 -7.83 13.22 13.83
CA GLY A 16 -7.70 13.96 12.58
C GLY A 16 -6.32 13.82 11.92
N TYR A 17 -5.82 14.92 11.38
CA TYR A 17 -4.49 15.03 10.78
C TYR A 17 -3.46 15.59 11.76
N THR A 18 -2.18 15.24 11.58
CA THR A 18 -1.10 15.81 12.41
C THR A 18 -0.81 17.26 12.04
N ARG A 19 -0.45 18.06 13.05
CA ARG A 19 0.09 19.43 12.86
C ARG A 19 1.62 19.44 12.80
N THR A 20 2.25 18.33 13.15
CA THR A 20 3.71 18.16 13.24
C THR A 20 4.11 16.88 12.49
N PRO A 21 4.15 16.90 11.15
CA PRO A 21 4.53 15.73 10.36
C PRO A 21 6.00 15.34 10.63
N SER A 22 6.28 14.04 10.63
CA SER A 22 7.57 13.44 10.99
C SER A 22 8.06 12.41 9.97
N GLY A 23 7.74 12.61 8.69
CA GLY A 23 8.18 11.76 7.57
C GLY A 23 7.55 10.36 7.57
N SER A 24 8.12 9.41 6.84
CA SER A 24 7.54 8.07 6.64
C SER A 24 8.07 6.97 7.56
N VAL A 25 9.19 7.21 8.26
CA VAL A 25 9.78 6.22 9.18
C VAL A 25 8.91 6.09 10.44
N LEU A 26 8.65 4.85 10.86
CA LEU A 26 7.99 4.54 12.12
C LEU A 26 9.06 4.25 13.18
N GLU A 27 9.43 5.28 13.96
CA GLU A 27 10.45 5.17 15.00
C GLU A 27 9.96 4.43 16.26
N ALA A 28 8.66 4.55 16.54
CA ALA A 28 7.99 4.01 17.72
C ALA A 28 6.49 3.91 17.44
N THR A 29 5.78 3.03 18.13
CA THR A 29 4.32 2.85 17.97
C THR A 29 3.53 3.67 18.99
N GLU A 30 4.06 3.82 20.19
CA GLU A 30 3.43 4.46 21.36
C GLU A 30 2.92 5.89 21.11
N PRO A 31 3.60 6.75 20.32
CA PRO A 31 3.07 8.08 20.00
C PRO A 31 1.79 8.06 19.16
N TYR A 32 1.48 6.93 18.52
CA TYR A 32 0.42 6.80 17.52
C TYR A 32 -0.65 5.78 17.90
N LEU A 33 -0.27 4.77 18.68
CA LEU A 33 -1.10 3.62 19.03
C LEU A 33 -0.95 3.23 20.50
N GLU A 34 -2.04 2.78 21.10
CA GLU A 34 -2.04 2.15 22.41
C GLU A 34 -2.85 0.84 22.38
N PRO A 35 -2.40 -0.24 23.03
CA PRO A 35 -3.22 -1.43 23.19
C PRO A 35 -4.39 -1.13 24.14
N GLY A 36 -5.61 -1.53 23.76
CA GLY A 36 -6.80 -1.32 24.57
C GLY A 36 -7.82 -2.45 24.45
N ASN A 37 -8.77 -2.47 25.38
CA ASN A 37 -9.96 -3.32 25.32
C ASN A 37 -11.17 -2.41 25.11
N ILE A 38 -11.93 -2.62 24.04
CA ILE A 38 -13.04 -1.77 23.62
C ILE A 38 -14.27 -2.62 23.28
N ALA A 39 -15.43 -1.99 23.19
CA ALA A 39 -16.64 -2.69 22.74
C ALA A 39 -16.51 -3.16 21.28
N VAL A 40 -17.02 -4.36 20.98
CA VAL A 40 -17.13 -4.84 19.60
C VAL A 40 -18.18 -4.02 18.86
N PRO A 41 -17.88 -3.48 17.66
CA PRO A 41 -18.83 -2.66 16.93
C PRO A 41 -19.97 -3.49 16.32
N THR A 42 -21.11 -2.84 16.14
CA THR A 42 -22.22 -3.37 15.34
C THR A 42 -22.05 -2.88 13.90
N PRO A 43 -22.04 -3.78 12.89
CA PRO A 43 -21.96 -3.37 11.50
C PRO A 43 -23.22 -2.61 11.07
N GLY A 44 -23.06 -1.55 10.26
CA GLY A 44 -24.16 -0.87 9.59
C GLY A 44 -24.82 -1.71 8.49
N PRO A 45 -25.89 -1.22 7.83
CA PRO A 45 -26.73 -2.01 6.91
C PRO A 45 -25.98 -2.71 5.77
N THR A 46 -24.96 -2.04 5.21
CA THR A 46 -24.12 -2.49 4.08
C THR A 46 -22.83 -3.19 4.52
N GLN A 47 -22.60 -3.31 5.83
CA GLN A 47 -21.31 -3.70 6.40
C GLN A 47 -21.33 -5.12 6.94
N VAL A 48 -20.13 -5.65 7.15
CA VAL A 48 -19.88 -6.93 7.82
C VAL A 48 -18.94 -6.74 9.00
N LEU A 49 -19.16 -7.53 10.05
CA LEU A 49 -18.25 -7.68 11.18
C LEU A 49 -17.37 -8.91 10.93
N ILE A 50 -16.07 -8.70 10.85
CA ILE A 50 -15.09 -9.73 10.57
C ILE A 50 -14.34 -10.07 11.86
N LYS A 51 -14.29 -11.34 12.24
CA LYS A 51 -13.31 -11.84 13.21
C LYS A 51 -11.97 -11.96 12.51
N VAL A 52 -11.03 -11.08 12.83
CA VAL A 52 -9.74 -10.97 12.15
C VAL A 52 -8.86 -12.16 12.51
N ASN A 53 -8.21 -12.75 11.51
CA ASN A 53 -7.19 -13.79 11.69
C ASN A 53 -5.78 -13.19 11.56
N LEU A 54 -5.53 -12.47 10.45
CA LEU A 54 -4.28 -11.77 10.20
C LEU A 54 -4.57 -10.39 9.61
N ALA A 55 -3.72 -9.41 9.91
CA ALA A 55 -3.81 -8.07 9.38
C ALA A 55 -2.45 -7.61 8.85
N SER A 56 -2.47 -6.88 7.73
CA SER A 56 -1.25 -6.37 7.11
C SER A 56 -0.80 -5.05 7.72
N ILE A 57 0.47 -4.72 7.50
CA ILE A 57 1.04 -3.40 7.78
C ILE A 57 1.62 -2.86 6.48
N ASN A 58 1.01 -1.82 5.94
CA ASN A 58 1.40 -1.14 4.73
C ASN A 58 1.94 0.28 5.01
N PRO A 59 2.68 0.88 4.08
CA PRO A 59 3.08 2.29 4.19
C PRO A 59 1.90 3.25 4.40
N SER A 60 0.72 2.93 3.86
CA SER A 60 -0.52 3.67 4.08
C SER A 60 -0.94 3.66 5.54
N ASP A 61 -0.88 2.51 6.22
CA ASP A 61 -1.19 2.40 7.66
C ASP A 61 -0.27 3.30 8.48
N ILE A 62 1.03 3.27 8.18
CA ILE A 62 2.02 4.12 8.87
C ILE A 62 1.74 5.60 8.63
N ALA A 63 1.46 6.01 7.40
CA ALA A 63 1.05 7.38 7.11
C ALA A 63 -0.24 7.74 7.87
N PHE A 64 -1.19 6.81 7.97
CA PHE A 64 -2.49 7.03 8.60
C PHE A 64 -2.37 7.22 10.11
N ILE A 65 -1.71 6.31 10.83
CA ILE A 65 -1.53 6.44 12.29
C ILE A 65 -0.73 7.69 12.67
N LYS A 66 0.18 8.14 11.79
CA LYS A 66 0.93 9.40 11.94
C LYS A 66 0.10 10.64 11.60
N GLY A 67 -1.14 10.49 11.11
CA GLY A 67 -2.03 11.60 10.70
C GLY A 67 -1.58 12.31 9.43
N GLN A 68 -0.84 11.61 8.56
CA GLN A 68 -0.23 12.12 7.32
C GLN A 68 -0.82 11.47 6.06
N TYR A 69 -1.83 10.61 6.20
CA TYR A 69 -2.53 10.00 5.09
C TYR A 69 -3.71 10.86 4.63
N GLY A 70 -4.31 10.54 3.47
CA GLY A 70 -5.47 11.24 2.91
C GLY A 70 -6.79 10.99 3.64
N GLN A 71 -6.76 10.32 4.81
CA GLN A 71 -7.92 10.00 5.63
C GLN A 71 -7.65 10.45 7.08
N PRO A 72 -8.59 11.16 7.73
CA PRO A 72 -8.41 11.61 9.10
C PRO A 72 -8.55 10.44 10.07
N ARG A 73 -7.77 10.47 11.16
CA ARG A 73 -7.90 9.50 12.26
C ARG A 73 -9.14 9.80 13.10
N ALA A 74 -9.71 8.76 13.69
CA ALA A 74 -10.69 8.86 14.77
C ALA A 74 -10.05 8.36 16.05
N LYS A 75 -9.79 9.24 17.01
CA LYS A 75 -9.11 8.86 18.27
C LYS A 75 -9.87 7.75 19.00
N GLY A 76 -9.13 6.77 19.52
CA GLY A 76 -9.68 5.64 20.27
C GLY A 76 -10.23 4.51 19.38
N GLN A 77 -10.21 4.66 18.05
CA GLN A 77 -10.59 3.61 17.12
C GLN A 77 -9.40 2.73 16.71
N PRO A 78 -9.61 1.45 16.35
CA PRO A 78 -8.55 0.61 15.82
C PRO A 78 -8.01 1.10 14.46
N ALA A 79 -6.69 1.01 14.28
CA ALA A 79 -6.04 1.24 12.98
C ALA A 79 -5.99 -0.05 12.12
N GLY A 80 -5.38 0.03 10.93
CA GLY A 80 -5.19 -1.10 10.02
C GLY A 80 -6.20 -1.11 8.87
N PHE A 81 -5.69 -1.12 7.63
CA PHE A 81 -6.50 -0.99 6.43
C PHE A 81 -6.96 -2.31 5.80
N GLU A 82 -6.20 -3.40 5.95
CA GLU A 82 -6.59 -4.68 5.34
C GLU A 82 -6.23 -5.87 6.23
N GLY A 83 -6.88 -6.99 5.94
CA GLY A 83 -6.59 -8.26 6.58
C GLY A 83 -7.43 -9.40 6.00
N VAL A 84 -7.40 -10.52 6.71
CA VAL A 84 -8.20 -11.71 6.43
C VAL A 84 -8.93 -12.15 7.68
N GLY A 85 -10.13 -12.66 7.53
CA GLY A 85 -10.90 -13.18 8.66
C GLY A 85 -12.18 -13.84 8.22
N ILE A 86 -13.03 -14.15 9.20
CA ILE A 86 -14.34 -14.77 8.98
C ILE A 86 -15.43 -13.75 9.31
N VAL A 87 -16.41 -13.61 8.41
CA VAL A 87 -17.58 -12.76 8.69
C VAL A 87 -18.45 -13.45 9.75
N VAL A 88 -18.61 -12.80 10.90
CA VAL A 88 -19.37 -13.35 12.05
C VAL A 88 -20.71 -12.68 12.28
N ALA A 89 -20.91 -11.47 11.77
CA ALA A 89 -22.18 -10.74 11.76
C ALA A 89 -22.23 -9.80 10.55
N SER A 90 -23.41 -9.31 10.21
CA SER A 90 -23.61 -8.37 9.10
C SER A 90 -24.71 -7.37 9.42
N GLY A 91 -24.77 -6.31 8.62
CA GLY A 91 -25.97 -5.50 8.47
C GLY A 91 -27.12 -6.27 7.82
N ASP A 92 -28.24 -5.56 7.63
CA ASP A 92 -29.49 -6.18 7.20
C ASP A 92 -29.66 -6.35 5.69
N GLU A 93 -28.80 -5.72 4.88
CA GLU A 93 -28.91 -5.82 3.43
C GLU A 93 -28.60 -7.24 2.90
N PRO A 94 -29.16 -7.63 1.75
CA PRO A 94 -29.00 -8.99 1.22
C PRO A 94 -27.55 -9.41 1.00
N TYR A 95 -26.71 -8.50 0.49
CA TYR A 95 -25.33 -8.82 0.14
C TYR A 95 -24.44 -9.07 1.39
N PRO A 96 -24.39 -8.18 2.40
CA PRO A 96 -23.73 -8.48 3.68
C PRO A 96 -24.19 -9.78 4.34
N LYS A 97 -25.51 -10.04 4.37
CA LYS A 97 -26.07 -11.29 4.92
C LYS A 97 -25.54 -12.53 4.20
N SER A 98 -25.34 -12.44 2.89
CA SER A 98 -24.80 -13.54 2.08
C SER A 98 -23.33 -13.88 2.37
N LEU A 99 -22.62 -13.01 3.11
CA LEU A 99 -21.21 -13.19 3.47
C LEU A 99 -21.02 -13.86 4.84
N ILE A 100 -22.06 -13.97 5.68
CA ILE A 100 -21.94 -14.58 7.01
C ILE A 100 -21.34 -16.00 6.91
N GLY A 101 -20.32 -16.25 7.73
CA GLY A 101 -19.59 -17.52 7.78
C GLY A 101 -18.50 -17.68 6.73
N LYS A 102 -18.42 -16.79 5.72
CA LYS A 102 -17.37 -16.85 4.71
C LYS A 102 -16.06 -16.31 5.26
N ARG A 103 -14.97 -16.90 4.77
CA ARG A 103 -13.61 -16.40 4.93
C ARG A 103 -13.34 -15.37 3.84
N VAL A 104 -12.89 -14.19 4.24
CA VAL A 104 -12.74 -13.04 3.34
C VAL A 104 -11.39 -12.37 3.54
N ALA A 105 -10.75 -11.95 2.46
CA ALA A 105 -9.87 -10.79 2.50
C ALA A 105 -10.76 -9.54 2.55
N PHE A 106 -10.38 -8.52 3.30
CA PHE A 106 -11.18 -7.32 3.47
C PHE A 106 -10.31 -6.06 3.56
N ALA A 107 -10.86 -4.93 3.14
CA ALA A 107 -10.32 -3.61 3.40
C ALA A 107 -11.30 -2.80 4.25
N THR A 108 -10.83 -2.12 5.28
CA THR A 108 -11.68 -1.38 6.23
C THR A 108 -12.10 -0.01 5.70
N GLY A 109 -11.29 0.59 4.82
CA GLY A 109 -11.60 1.86 4.16
C GLY A 109 -11.94 2.96 5.17
N VAL A 110 -13.15 3.53 5.03
CA VAL A 110 -13.66 4.62 5.87
C VAL A 110 -14.54 4.14 7.04
N SER A 111 -14.54 2.84 7.37
CA SER A 111 -15.38 2.28 8.45
C SER A 111 -14.99 2.80 9.84
N ASN A 112 -13.74 3.24 10.01
CA ASN A 112 -13.10 3.56 11.29
C ASN A 112 -13.04 2.39 12.28
N TRP A 113 -13.19 1.14 11.83
CA TRP A 113 -13.00 -0.06 12.66
C TRP A 113 -11.95 -0.95 12.02
N GLY A 114 -10.69 -0.56 12.21
CA GLY A 114 -9.53 -1.09 11.51
C GLY A 114 -9.19 -2.56 11.81
N SER A 115 -8.32 -3.15 10.97
CA SER A 115 -7.94 -4.56 11.02
C SER A 115 -6.98 -4.92 12.15
N TRP A 116 -6.37 -3.95 12.84
CA TRP A 116 -5.49 -4.19 13.98
C TRP A 116 -6.30 -4.34 15.29
N ALA A 117 -7.27 -5.24 15.25
CA ALA A 117 -8.20 -5.58 16.32
C ALA A 117 -8.67 -7.04 16.18
N ASP A 118 -9.21 -7.64 17.24
CA ASP A 118 -9.80 -8.98 17.14
C ASP A 118 -11.01 -9.00 16.19
N TYR A 119 -11.73 -7.88 16.06
CA TYR A 119 -12.81 -7.68 15.09
C TYR A 119 -12.69 -6.35 14.36
N ALA A 120 -13.01 -6.36 13.07
CA ALA A 120 -13.00 -5.19 12.19
C ALA A 120 -14.35 -5.05 11.47
N VAL A 121 -14.65 -3.85 10.98
CA VAL A 121 -15.82 -3.60 10.13
C VAL A 121 -15.35 -3.18 8.74
N ALA A 122 -15.96 -3.77 7.72
CA ALA A 122 -15.76 -3.40 6.33
C ALA A 122 -17.11 -3.33 5.60
N GLU A 123 -17.18 -2.57 4.52
CA GLU A 123 -18.28 -2.67 3.58
C GLU A 123 -18.25 -4.06 2.91
N ALA A 124 -19.42 -4.63 2.64
CA ALA A 124 -19.49 -5.96 2.04
C ALA A 124 -18.89 -5.99 0.61
N ASP A 125 -18.92 -4.88 -0.12
CA ASP A 125 -18.43 -4.74 -1.50
C ASP A 125 -16.90 -4.66 -1.62
N VAL A 126 -16.20 -4.41 -0.51
CA VAL A 126 -14.74 -4.46 -0.42
C VAL A 126 -14.22 -5.75 0.24
N CYS A 127 -15.11 -6.72 0.46
CA CYS A 127 -14.75 -8.06 0.91
C CYS A 127 -14.61 -9.02 -0.28
N ILE A 128 -13.52 -9.78 -0.31
CA ILE A 128 -13.25 -10.81 -1.31
C ILE A 128 -13.35 -12.19 -0.64
N PRO A 129 -14.44 -12.95 -0.88
CA PRO A 129 -14.53 -14.33 -0.41
C PRO A 129 -13.38 -15.18 -0.96
N LEU A 130 -12.66 -15.82 -0.05
CA LEU A 130 -11.51 -16.64 -0.41
C LEU A 130 -11.97 -18.04 -0.83
N LEU A 131 -11.36 -18.57 -1.89
CA LEU A 131 -11.48 -19.99 -2.24
C LEU A 131 -10.91 -20.84 -1.09
N ASP A 132 -11.49 -22.01 -0.84
CA ASP A 132 -11.09 -22.89 0.27
C ASP A 132 -9.59 -23.24 0.27
N THR A 133 -8.96 -23.26 -0.90
CA THR A 133 -7.54 -23.60 -1.09
C THR A 133 -6.58 -22.42 -0.93
N VAL A 134 -7.08 -21.17 -0.84
CA VAL A 134 -6.24 -19.97 -0.66
C VAL A 134 -5.81 -19.87 0.80
N ARG A 135 -4.52 -19.63 1.05
CA ARG A 135 -3.99 -19.50 2.41
C ARG A 135 -4.42 -18.18 3.05
N ASP A 136 -4.45 -18.13 4.38
CA ASP A 136 -4.78 -16.91 5.10
C ASP A 136 -3.71 -15.83 4.94
N GLU A 137 -2.44 -16.22 4.90
CA GLU A 137 -1.32 -15.29 4.68
C GLU A 137 -1.42 -14.57 3.33
N ASP A 138 -1.90 -15.27 2.29
CA ASP A 138 -2.15 -14.67 0.98
C ASP A 138 -3.40 -13.76 1.03
N GLY A 139 -4.44 -14.17 1.75
CA GLY A 139 -5.65 -13.39 1.97
C GLY A 139 -5.39 -12.06 2.68
N ALA A 140 -4.52 -12.05 3.69
CA ALA A 140 -4.28 -10.88 4.53
C ALA A 140 -3.66 -9.69 3.78
N ALA A 141 -3.02 -9.95 2.64
CA ALA A 141 -2.36 -8.95 1.80
C ALA A 141 -2.90 -8.98 0.36
N MET A 142 -4.12 -9.48 0.16
CA MET A 142 -4.69 -9.72 -1.17
C MET A 142 -5.17 -8.45 -1.87
N ILE A 143 -5.45 -7.36 -1.12
CA ILE A 143 -6.19 -6.23 -1.65
C ILE A 143 -5.24 -5.07 -1.99
N VAL A 144 -4.59 -4.46 -1.00
CA VAL A 144 -3.91 -3.16 -1.18
C VAL A 144 -2.81 -3.27 -2.22
N ASN A 145 -1.84 -4.16 -2.03
CA ASN A 145 -0.72 -4.27 -2.96
C ASN A 145 -1.09 -4.95 -4.29
N PRO A 146 -1.81 -6.10 -4.33
CA PRO A 146 -2.11 -6.77 -5.59
C PRO A 146 -3.03 -5.98 -6.52
N LEU A 147 -4.10 -5.35 -6.00
CA LEU A 147 -4.99 -4.55 -6.86
C LEU A 147 -4.30 -3.27 -7.35
N THR A 148 -3.48 -2.63 -6.49
CA THR A 148 -2.66 -1.48 -6.92
C THR A 148 -1.63 -1.89 -7.97
N ALA A 149 -1.00 -3.06 -7.83
CA ALA A 149 -0.03 -3.57 -8.80
C ALA A 149 -0.67 -3.78 -10.18
N LEU A 150 -1.86 -4.42 -10.22
CA LEU A 150 -2.60 -4.63 -11.46
C LEU A 150 -3.00 -3.29 -12.10
N ALA A 151 -3.63 -2.40 -11.34
CA ALA A 151 -4.10 -1.11 -11.85
C ALA A 151 -2.96 -0.23 -12.38
N MET A 152 -1.85 -0.12 -11.64
CA MET A 152 -0.70 0.66 -12.10
C MET A 152 0.02 0.03 -13.28
N PHE A 153 0.08 -1.30 -13.33
CA PHE A 153 0.68 -1.99 -14.46
C PHE A 153 -0.18 -1.86 -15.72
N ASP A 154 -1.51 -1.81 -15.61
CA ASP A 154 -2.38 -1.49 -16.74
C ASP A 154 -2.07 -0.09 -17.32
N VAL A 155 -1.81 0.91 -16.46
CA VAL A 155 -1.35 2.23 -16.93
C VAL A 155 -0.03 2.16 -17.69
N VAL A 156 0.90 1.29 -17.27
CA VAL A 156 2.15 1.02 -17.99
C VAL A 156 1.88 0.37 -19.34
N LYS A 157 0.95 -0.59 -19.41
CA LYS A 157 0.59 -1.29 -20.65
C LYS A 157 -0.06 -0.35 -21.67
N GLU A 158 -0.95 0.53 -21.21
CA GLU A 158 -1.63 1.52 -22.06
C GLU A 158 -0.68 2.54 -22.70
N GLU A 159 0.44 2.86 -22.06
CA GLU A 159 1.44 3.78 -22.61
C GLU A 159 2.13 3.23 -23.87
N GLY A 160 2.13 1.91 -24.07
CA GLY A 160 2.71 1.23 -25.23
C GLY A 160 4.24 1.14 -25.25
N GLY A 161 4.94 1.75 -24.28
CA GLY A 161 6.38 1.58 -24.07
C GLY A 161 6.70 0.34 -23.22
N LYS A 162 7.86 -0.29 -23.43
CA LYS A 162 8.26 -1.46 -22.63
C LYS A 162 8.94 -1.10 -21.31
N ALA A 163 9.60 0.05 -21.22
CA ALA A 163 10.30 0.48 -20.02
C ALA A 163 9.49 1.49 -19.20
N PHE A 164 9.63 1.41 -17.88
CA PHE A 164 9.00 2.32 -16.92
C PHE A 164 9.86 2.41 -15.66
N VAL A 165 9.74 3.52 -14.94
CA VAL A 165 10.53 3.79 -13.73
C VAL A 165 9.67 3.59 -12.49
N MET A 166 10.24 3.01 -11.41
CA MET A 166 9.63 3.01 -10.09
C MET A 166 10.63 3.41 -8.99
N THR A 167 10.20 4.27 -8.06
CA THR A 167 10.96 4.50 -6.82
C THR A 167 10.59 3.47 -5.75
N ALA A 168 11.43 3.33 -4.72
CA ALA A 168 11.25 2.35 -3.64
C ALA A 168 11.11 0.90 -4.17
N GLY A 169 12.01 0.51 -5.09
CA GLY A 169 11.96 -0.75 -5.84
C GLY A 169 11.90 -2.03 -5.00
N ALA A 170 12.40 -1.98 -3.77
CA ALA A 170 12.36 -3.11 -2.84
C ALA A 170 11.02 -3.27 -2.09
N SER A 171 10.05 -2.37 -2.29
CA SER A 171 8.72 -2.47 -1.70
C SER A 171 7.95 -3.69 -2.21
N GLN A 172 6.98 -4.18 -1.42
CA GLN A 172 6.15 -5.31 -1.84
C GLN A 172 5.36 -5.02 -3.12
N LEU A 173 4.78 -3.82 -3.23
CA LEU A 173 4.11 -3.35 -4.44
C LEU A 173 5.03 -3.39 -5.67
N CYS A 174 6.23 -2.81 -5.58
CA CYS A 174 7.20 -2.84 -6.69
C CYS A 174 7.58 -4.26 -7.10
N LYS A 175 7.79 -5.16 -6.12
CA LYS A 175 8.10 -6.57 -6.41
C LYS A 175 6.97 -7.28 -7.17
N LEU A 176 5.71 -7.01 -6.83
CA LEU A 176 4.55 -7.54 -7.56
C LEU A 176 4.52 -7.00 -9.00
N ILE A 177 4.69 -5.68 -9.19
CA ILE A 177 4.72 -5.05 -10.52
C ILE A 177 5.90 -5.59 -11.36
N ILE A 178 7.08 -5.80 -10.76
CA ILE A 178 8.23 -6.42 -11.43
C ILE A 178 7.87 -7.83 -11.92
N GLY A 179 7.21 -8.64 -11.09
CA GLY A 179 6.77 -9.98 -11.47
C GLY A 179 5.78 -9.96 -12.64
N LEU A 180 4.78 -9.08 -12.61
CA LEU A 180 3.82 -8.88 -13.71
C LEU A 180 4.55 -8.44 -14.99
N ALA A 181 5.45 -7.46 -14.88
CA ALA A 181 6.22 -6.92 -16.00
C ALA A 181 7.10 -7.98 -16.68
N ASN A 182 7.78 -8.82 -15.89
CA ASN A 182 8.64 -9.89 -16.40
C ASN A 182 7.87 -10.89 -17.26
N GLY A 183 6.65 -11.27 -16.84
CA GLY A 183 5.78 -12.17 -17.59
C GLY A 183 5.32 -11.65 -18.95
N GLU A 184 5.36 -10.32 -19.16
CA GLU A 184 4.87 -9.64 -20.38
C GLU A 184 5.98 -8.91 -21.18
N GLY A 185 7.25 -9.14 -20.81
CA GLY A 185 8.42 -8.56 -21.49
C GLY A 185 8.58 -7.05 -21.30
N PHE A 186 8.00 -6.48 -20.24
CA PHE A 186 8.27 -5.10 -19.82
C PHE A 186 9.59 -5.03 -19.04
N ARG A 187 10.14 -3.83 -18.92
CA ARG A 187 11.51 -3.57 -18.46
C ARG A 187 11.50 -2.56 -17.30
N PRO A 188 11.24 -3.02 -16.06
CA PRO A 188 11.24 -2.13 -14.90
C PRO A 188 12.63 -1.53 -14.65
N ILE A 189 12.68 -0.22 -14.43
CA ILE A 189 13.84 0.53 -13.94
C ILE A 189 13.52 0.96 -12.51
N VAL A 190 14.22 0.45 -11.51
CA VAL A 190 13.87 0.71 -10.11
C VAL A 190 15.02 1.30 -9.32
N THR A 191 14.70 2.19 -8.37
CA THR A 191 15.69 2.71 -7.42
C THR A 191 15.64 2.00 -6.07
N VAL A 192 16.80 1.82 -5.45
CA VAL A 192 16.99 1.25 -4.11
C VAL A 192 17.96 2.09 -3.30
N ARG A 193 18.07 1.81 -1.99
CA ARG A 193 19.01 2.50 -1.09
C ARG A 193 20.17 1.61 -0.62
N ARG A 194 20.15 0.32 -0.99
CA ARG A 194 21.13 -0.67 -0.54
C ARG A 194 21.46 -1.64 -1.67
N ASP A 195 22.73 -1.99 -1.79
CA ASP A 195 23.20 -2.90 -2.84
C ASP A 195 22.75 -4.34 -2.64
N ASP A 196 22.50 -4.75 -1.39
CA ASP A 196 22.00 -6.09 -1.04
C ASP A 196 20.61 -6.40 -1.64
N GLN A 197 19.87 -5.38 -2.06
CA GLN A 197 18.56 -5.52 -2.71
C GLN A 197 18.65 -5.77 -4.22
N ILE A 198 19.80 -5.49 -4.85
CA ILE A 198 19.95 -5.47 -6.31
C ILE A 198 19.76 -6.86 -6.92
N ALA A 199 20.45 -7.87 -6.40
CA ALA A 199 20.41 -9.22 -6.96
C ALA A 199 19.00 -9.81 -6.90
N ALA A 200 18.29 -9.63 -5.78
CA ALA A 200 16.92 -10.09 -5.61
C ALA A 200 15.96 -9.44 -6.61
N LEU A 201 16.03 -8.12 -6.80
CA LEU A 201 15.13 -7.42 -7.73
C LEU A 201 15.41 -7.78 -9.19
N LYS A 202 16.68 -7.96 -9.58
CA LYS A 202 17.04 -8.47 -10.91
C LYS A 202 16.51 -9.88 -11.13
N SER A 203 16.61 -10.76 -10.13
CA SER A 203 16.09 -12.13 -10.22
C SER A 203 14.57 -12.20 -10.38
N LEU A 204 13.84 -11.19 -9.88
CA LEU A 204 12.40 -11.06 -10.09
C LEU A 204 12.03 -10.53 -11.49
N GLY A 205 12.98 -9.95 -12.21
CA GLY A 205 12.79 -9.43 -13.57
C GLY A 205 12.94 -7.92 -13.73
N ALA A 206 13.47 -7.20 -12.74
CA ALA A 206 13.82 -5.79 -12.94
C ALA A 206 14.97 -5.68 -13.97
N ALA A 207 14.76 -4.91 -15.03
CA ALA A 207 15.77 -4.71 -16.07
C ALA A 207 16.95 -3.88 -15.55
N HIS A 208 16.65 -2.85 -14.76
CA HIS A 208 17.64 -1.98 -14.14
C HIS A 208 17.31 -1.77 -12.68
N VAL A 209 18.33 -1.87 -11.81
CA VAL A 209 18.23 -1.59 -10.38
C VAL A 209 19.37 -0.65 -10.03
N LEU A 210 19.03 0.58 -9.62
CA LEU A 210 19.97 1.65 -9.37
C LEU A 210 19.98 2.02 -7.89
N ASN A 211 21.14 1.97 -7.24
CA ASN A 211 21.26 2.44 -5.87
C ASN A 211 21.38 3.98 -5.87
N GLU A 212 20.39 4.66 -5.30
CA GLU A 212 20.34 6.13 -5.24
C GLU A 212 21.45 6.74 -4.37
N LYS A 213 22.12 5.92 -3.55
CA LYS A 213 23.25 6.33 -2.72
C LYS A 213 24.61 6.11 -3.40
N ALA A 214 24.63 5.50 -4.58
CA ALA A 214 25.87 5.31 -5.34
C ALA A 214 26.41 6.67 -5.83
N PRO A 215 27.73 6.92 -5.78
CA PRO A 215 28.33 8.19 -6.21
C PRO A 215 28.01 8.56 -7.67
N ASP A 216 27.85 7.56 -8.54
CA ASP A 216 27.60 7.67 -9.97
C ASP A 216 26.11 7.55 -10.35
N PHE A 217 25.20 7.47 -9.37
CA PHE A 217 23.76 7.27 -9.59
C PHE A 217 23.17 8.18 -10.68
N LYS A 218 23.48 9.48 -10.65
CA LYS A 218 22.95 10.45 -11.62
C LYS A 218 23.43 10.17 -13.06
N ALA A 219 24.67 9.71 -13.22
CA ALA A 219 25.22 9.36 -14.53
C ALA A 219 24.57 8.07 -15.04
N ALA A 220 24.55 7.03 -14.20
CA ALA A 220 23.92 5.74 -14.51
C ALA A 220 22.43 5.90 -14.87
N LEU A 221 21.69 6.70 -14.10
CA LEU A 221 20.28 6.99 -14.36
C LEU A 221 20.07 7.66 -15.73
N ARG A 222 20.91 8.64 -16.10
CA ARG A 222 20.85 9.29 -17.42
C ARG A 222 21.13 8.32 -18.55
N GLU A 223 22.12 7.44 -18.40
CA GLU A 223 22.43 6.41 -19.40
C GLU A 223 21.26 5.44 -19.60
N VAL A 224 20.70 4.94 -18.49
CA VAL A 224 19.55 4.02 -18.53
C VAL A 224 18.31 4.69 -19.14
N VAL A 225 17.96 5.90 -18.72
CA VAL A 225 16.78 6.60 -19.24
C VAL A 225 16.94 6.92 -20.72
N LYS A 226 18.14 7.31 -21.17
CA LYS A 226 18.42 7.55 -22.60
C LYS A 226 18.34 6.26 -23.43
N ALA A 227 18.77 5.13 -22.89
CA ALA A 227 18.73 3.85 -23.59
C ALA A 227 17.32 3.25 -23.67
N GLU A 228 16.56 3.32 -22.57
CA GLU A 228 15.26 2.66 -22.43
C GLU A 228 14.06 3.55 -22.81
N GLN A 229 14.25 4.88 -22.79
CA GLN A 229 13.23 5.88 -23.12
C GLN A 229 11.87 5.66 -22.38
N PRO A 230 11.87 5.44 -21.04
CA PRO A 230 10.65 5.18 -20.29
C PRO A 230 9.74 6.42 -20.26
N ARG A 231 8.42 6.23 -20.38
CA ARG A 231 7.44 7.33 -20.28
C ARG A 231 6.55 7.27 -19.04
N ILE A 232 6.43 6.12 -18.39
CA ILE A 232 5.74 6.02 -17.10
C ILE A 232 6.76 6.02 -15.97
N PHE A 233 6.50 6.85 -14.96
CA PHE A 233 7.20 6.85 -13.68
C PHE A 233 6.19 6.71 -12.55
N LEU A 234 6.19 5.55 -11.88
CA LEU A 234 5.39 5.27 -10.70
C LEU A 234 6.18 5.64 -9.45
N ASP A 235 5.72 6.63 -8.69
CA ASP A 235 6.51 7.23 -7.62
C ASP A 235 5.87 7.09 -6.23
N ALA A 236 6.56 6.37 -5.35
CA ALA A 236 6.24 6.26 -3.93
C ALA A 236 6.99 7.29 -3.06
N VAL A 237 8.05 7.90 -3.58
CA VAL A 237 9.04 8.61 -2.78
C VAL A 237 8.85 10.11 -2.85
N THR A 238 8.67 10.68 -4.04
CA THR A 238 8.71 12.13 -4.31
C THR A 238 10.09 12.74 -3.98
N GLY A 239 10.12 14.02 -3.62
CA GLY A 239 11.33 14.71 -3.18
C GLY A 239 12.38 14.92 -4.28
N PRO A 240 13.62 15.24 -3.89
CA PRO A 240 14.71 15.50 -4.83
C PRO A 240 15.04 14.32 -5.75
N LEU A 241 14.86 13.07 -5.27
CA LEU A 241 15.07 11.88 -6.08
C LEU A 241 14.12 11.83 -7.27
N ALA A 242 12.82 11.92 -6.99
CA ALA A 242 11.80 11.83 -8.03
C ALA A 242 11.86 13.02 -9.01
N SER A 243 12.17 14.21 -8.49
CA SER A 243 12.49 15.39 -9.31
C SER A 243 13.62 15.11 -10.30
N ALA A 244 14.75 14.55 -9.83
CA ALA A 244 15.90 14.23 -10.68
C ALA A 244 15.61 13.13 -11.72
N ILE A 245 14.75 12.18 -11.39
CA ILE A 245 14.26 11.17 -12.34
C ILE A 245 13.43 11.85 -13.43
N PHE A 246 12.41 12.63 -13.04
CA PHE A 246 11.49 13.23 -13.99
C PHE A 246 12.16 14.24 -14.93
N ASP A 247 13.12 15.03 -14.43
CA ASP A 247 13.90 16.03 -15.20
C ASP A 247 14.61 15.45 -16.42
N ILE A 248 14.99 14.18 -16.38
CA ILE A 248 15.75 13.53 -17.45
C ILE A 248 14.91 12.60 -18.31
N MET A 249 13.66 12.36 -17.93
CA MET A 249 12.77 11.49 -18.69
C MET A 249 12.41 12.10 -20.05
N PRO A 250 12.15 11.28 -21.09
CA PRO A 250 11.84 11.77 -22.42
C PRO A 250 10.56 12.59 -22.47
N LYS A 251 10.34 13.30 -23.59
CA LYS A 251 9.09 14.04 -23.84
C LYS A 251 7.87 13.12 -23.68
N ARG A 252 6.76 13.71 -23.20
CA ARG A 252 5.49 13.02 -22.91
C ARG A 252 5.55 12.05 -21.72
N SER A 253 6.56 12.16 -20.88
CA SER A 253 6.62 11.37 -19.65
C SER A 253 5.52 11.78 -18.68
N ARG A 254 5.00 10.79 -17.97
CA ARG A 254 3.95 10.88 -16.97
C ARG A 254 4.53 10.46 -15.64
N TRP A 255 4.60 11.42 -14.72
CA TRP A 255 4.92 11.17 -13.32
C TRP A 255 3.63 10.89 -12.55
N ILE A 256 3.49 9.66 -12.06
CA ILE A 256 2.32 9.18 -11.34
C ILE A 256 2.72 8.97 -9.88
N ILE A 257 2.39 9.97 -9.05
CA ILE A 257 2.65 9.93 -7.60
C ILE A 257 1.56 9.11 -6.93
N TYR A 258 1.97 8.11 -6.15
CA TYR A 258 1.05 7.27 -5.35
C TYR A 258 1.46 7.14 -3.88
N GLY A 259 2.62 7.68 -3.51
CA GLY A 259 3.10 7.75 -2.13
C GLY A 259 4.00 8.96 -1.93
N ARG A 260 4.29 9.27 -0.68
CA ARG A 260 5.20 10.36 -0.28
C ARG A 260 6.11 9.90 0.86
N LEU A 261 7.07 9.03 0.54
CA LEU A 261 8.03 8.53 1.53
C LEU A 261 9.07 9.58 1.93
N ASP A 262 9.45 10.45 1.00
CA ASP A 262 10.30 11.61 1.27
C ASP A 262 9.42 12.86 1.50
N PRO A 263 9.46 13.48 2.70
CA PRO A 263 8.68 14.68 2.97
C PRO A 263 9.27 15.94 2.32
N GLU A 264 10.52 15.91 1.83
CA GLU A 264 11.18 17.07 1.24
C GLU A 264 10.42 17.65 0.04
N ALA A 265 10.70 18.92 -0.26
CA ALA A 265 10.06 19.62 -1.36
C ALA A 265 10.39 18.94 -2.70
N THR A 266 9.33 18.69 -3.46
CA THR A 266 9.44 18.11 -4.80
C THR A 266 9.51 19.26 -5.82
N VAL A 267 10.73 19.66 -6.20
CA VAL A 267 10.94 20.77 -7.13
C VAL A 267 10.86 20.29 -8.57
N ILE A 268 9.86 20.74 -9.32
CA ILE A 268 9.79 20.53 -10.77
C ILE A 268 10.45 21.73 -11.45
N ARG A 269 11.45 21.48 -12.29
CA ARG A 269 12.09 22.55 -13.07
C ARG A 269 11.21 22.85 -14.28
N GLU A 270 10.88 24.12 -14.48
CA GLU A 270 10.24 24.54 -15.73
C GLU A 270 11.26 24.41 -16.88
N PRO A 271 10.83 23.92 -18.06
CA PRO A 271 11.70 23.73 -19.22
C PRO A 271 12.20 25.05 -19.83
#